data_AF-A0A2T3J4F0-F1
#
_entry.id   AF-A0A2T3J4F0-F1
#
_cell.length_a   1.000
_cell.length_b   1.000
_cell.length_c   1.000
_cell.angle_alpha   90.00
_cell.angle_beta   90.00
_cell.angle_gamma   90.00
#
_symmetry.space_group_name_H-M   'P 1'
#
loop_
_entity.id
_entity.type
_entity.pdbx_description
1 polymer ?
#
loop_
_entity_poly.entity_id
_entity_poly.type
_entity_poly.pdbx_seq_one_letter_code
_entity_poly.pdbx_strand_id
1 'polypeptide(L)' 'MLNRPTQISLLAIFIILFTAVTHAAPSTKKEKCEKINDKITKIQEKMRYGYTVKQGVKYHKQLNKLYKKQFEACF' A
#
# COMPACT_ATOMS: atom_id res chain seq x y z
N MET A 1 15.62 0.07 50.18
CA MET A 1 14.64 0.88 49.42
C MET A 1 15.31 2.18 49.00
N LEU A 2 15.63 2.35 47.72
CA LEU A 2 15.83 3.69 47.15
C LEU A 2 15.45 3.66 45.67
N ASN A 3 14.39 4.40 45.38
CA ASN A 3 13.69 4.54 44.13
C ASN A 3 14.42 5.58 43.25
N ARG A 4 14.73 5.28 41.99
CA ARG A 4 15.17 6.30 41.01
C ARG A 4 14.65 5.98 39.59
N PRO A 5 13.46 6.46 39.20
CA PRO A 5 13.00 6.41 37.83
C PRO A 5 13.30 7.75 37.16
N THR A 6 14.55 8.03 36.79
CA THR A 6 14.91 9.32 36.15
C THR A 6 15.83 9.21 34.92
N GLN A 7 16.05 8.00 34.40
CA GLN A 7 16.89 7.78 33.20
C GLN A 7 16.10 7.27 31.99
N ILE A 8 14.78 7.11 32.10
CA ILE A 8 13.92 6.64 30.98
C ILE A 8 13.33 7.83 30.18
N SER A 9 13.40 9.05 30.70
CA SER A 9 12.70 10.22 30.12
C SER A 9 13.38 10.88 28.92
N LEU A 10 14.68 10.72 28.71
CA LEU A 10 15.38 11.38 27.58
C LEU A 10 15.35 10.57 26.28
N LEU A 11 15.15 9.26 26.34
CA LEU A 11 15.15 8.41 25.14
C LEU A 11 13.84 8.50 24.34
N ALA A 12 12.74 8.87 24.99
CA ALA A 12 11.41 8.91 24.38
C ALA A 12 11.21 10.12 23.44
N ILE A 13 11.99 11.18 23.57
CA ILE A 13 11.83 12.43 22.79
C ILE A 13 12.40 12.28 21.38
N PHE A 14 13.45 11.46 21.19
CA PHE A 14 14.11 11.29 19.88
C PHE A 14 13.32 10.42 18.89
N ILE A 15 12.38 9.58 19.36
CA ILE A 15 11.63 8.65 18.51
C ILE A 15 10.49 9.36 17.75
N ILE A 16 10.00 10.50 18.24
CA ILE A 16 8.83 11.20 17.68
C ILE A 16 9.18 11.99 16.40
N LEU A 17 10.46 12.30 16.17
CA LEU A 17 10.90 13.15 15.05
C LEU A 17 10.98 12.43 13.68
N PHE A 18 10.92 11.09 13.64
CA PHE A 18 11.09 10.33 12.39
C PHE A 18 9.79 9.93 11.68
N THR A 19 8.61 10.16 12.26
CA THR A 19 7.35 9.64 11.69
C THR A 19 6.59 10.61 10.77
N ALA A 20 7.09 11.82 10.53
CA ALA A 20 6.28 12.90 9.93
C ALA A 20 6.58 13.21 8.45
N VAL A 21 7.25 12.33 7.71
CA VAL A 21 7.51 12.55 6.26
C VAL A 21 6.65 11.62 5.40
N THR A 22 5.33 11.63 5.62
CA THR A 22 4.38 11.16 4.61
C THR A 22 3.81 12.38 3.90
N HIS A 23 4.48 12.77 2.82
CA HIS A 23 3.95 13.75 1.87
C HIS A 23 2.60 13.24 1.37
N ALA A 24 1.51 13.91 1.78
CA ALA A 24 0.18 13.61 1.29
C ALA A 24 0.14 13.93 -0.21
N ALA A 25 0.19 12.88 -1.04
CA ALA A 25 -0.08 12.99 -2.46
C ALA A 25 -1.44 13.69 -2.66
N PRO A 26 -1.62 14.49 -3.74
CA PRO A 26 -2.90 15.14 -4.00
C PRO A 26 -4.01 14.08 -3.99
N SER A 27 -5.06 14.34 -3.23
CA SER A 27 -6.14 13.39 -2.90
C SER A 27 -6.64 12.58 -4.09
N THR A 28 -6.67 13.21 -5.27
CA THR A 28 -7.10 12.61 -6.53
C THR A 28 -6.13 11.57 -7.11
N LYS A 29 -4.81 11.72 -6.93
CA LYS A 29 -3.82 10.71 -7.34
C LYS A 29 -3.87 9.51 -6.40
N LYS A 30 -3.96 9.75 -5.09
CA LYS A 30 -4.12 8.69 -4.09
C LYS A 30 -5.38 7.86 -4.32
N GLU A 31 -6.52 8.51 -4.53
CA GLU A 31 -7.80 7.84 -4.82
C GLU A 31 -7.74 7.03 -6.13
N LYS A 32 -7.10 7.57 -7.17
CA LYS A 32 -6.88 6.83 -8.43
C LYS A 32 -6.00 5.59 -8.20
N CYS A 33 -4.93 5.72 -7.43
CA CYS A 33 -4.05 4.63 -7.07
C CYS A 33 -4.80 3.52 -6.32
N GLU A 34 -5.57 3.89 -5.27
CA GLU A 34 -6.39 2.95 -4.50
C GLU A 34 -7.41 2.22 -5.39
N LYS A 35 -8.11 2.94 -6.27
CA LYS A 35 -9.05 2.33 -7.23
C LYS A 35 -8.38 1.35 -8.21
N ILE A 36 -7.11 1.57 -8.57
CA ILE A 36 -6.36 0.66 -9.43
C ILE A 36 -5.94 -0.58 -8.63
N ASN A 37 -5.47 -0.40 -7.40
CA ASN A 37 -5.11 -1.49 -6.49
C ASN A 37 -6.30 -2.40 -6.21
N ASP A 38 -7.47 -1.84 -5.92
CA ASP A 38 -8.71 -2.61 -5.72
C ASP A 38 -9.06 -3.50 -6.91
N LYS A 39 -8.85 -3.00 -8.13
CA LYS A 39 -9.09 -3.77 -9.35
C LYS A 39 -8.09 -4.90 -9.52
N ILE A 40 -6.82 -4.67 -9.17
CA ILE A 40 -5.77 -5.70 -9.19
C ILE A 40 -6.14 -6.80 -8.19
N THR A 41 -6.45 -6.43 -6.95
CA THR A 41 -6.84 -7.37 -5.88
C THR A 41 -8.02 -8.22 -6.29
N LYS A 42 -9.09 -7.62 -6.80
CA LYS A 42 -10.29 -8.35 -7.27
C LYS A 42 -9.99 -9.36 -8.37
N ILE A 43 -9.03 -9.08 -9.26
CA ILE A 43 -8.63 -10.04 -10.30
C ILE A 43 -7.78 -11.16 -9.71
N GLN A 44 -6.83 -10.81 -8.84
CA GLN A 44 -5.98 -11.80 -8.17
C GLN A 44 -6.81 -12.74 -7.28
N GLU A 45 -7.83 -12.24 -6.58
CA GLU A 45 -8.77 -13.07 -5.83
C GLU A 45 -9.48 -14.07 -6.74
N LYS A 46 -10.02 -13.63 -7.89
CA LYS A 46 -10.62 -14.54 -8.89
C LYS A 46 -9.63 -15.59 -9.38
N MET A 47 -8.35 -15.25 -9.45
CA MET A 47 -7.32 -16.21 -9.81
C MET A 47 -7.03 -17.22 -8.69
N ARG A 48 -7.15 -16.84 -7.42
CA ARG A 48 -6.97 -17.75 -6.26
C ARG A 48 -8.11 -18.76 -6.13
N TYR A 49 -9.36 -18.34 -6.38
CA TYR A 49 -10.53 -19.22 -6.25
C TYR A 49 -10.67 -20.26 -7.37
N GLY A 50 -9.82 -20.20 -8.39
CA GLY A 50 -9.86 -21.09 -9.53
C GLY A 50 -10.49 -20.44 -10.76
N TYR A 51 -9.86 -20.66 -11.91
CA TYR A 51 -10.25 -20.07 -13.18
C TYR A 51 -9.91 -21.01 -14.34
N THR A 52 -10.67 -20.90 -15.42
CA THR A 52 -10.39 -21.62 -16.67
C THR A 52 -9.20 -21.00 -17.41
N VAL A 53 -8.52 -21.77 -18.27
CA VAL A 53 -7.39 -21.27 -19.07
C VAL A 53 -7.73 -19.98 -19.85
N LYS A 54 -8.94 -19.92 -20.45
CA LYS A 54 -9.42 -18.72 -21.16
C LYS A 54 -9.56 -17.50 -20.24
N GLN A 55 -10.07 -17.71 -19.03
CA GLN A 55 -10.13 -16.65 -18.01
C GLN A 55 -8.73 -16.22 -17.58
N GLY A 56 -7.79 -17.17 -17.45
CA GLY A 56 -6.39 -16.90 -17.11
C GLY A 56 -5.72 -15.92 -18.08
N VAL A 57 -5.85 -16.17 -19.39
CA VAL A 57 -5.34 -15.27 -20.43
C VAL A 57 -5.98 -13.88 -20.31
N LYS A 58 -7.31 -13.83 -20.09
CA LYS A 58 -8.03 -12.56 -19.90
C LYS A 58 -7.53 -11.79 -18.68
N TYR A 59 -7.36 -12.46 -17.55
CA TYR A 59 -6.90 -11.86 -16.30
C TYR A 59 -5.46 -11.35 -16.42
N HIS A 60 -4.55 -12.10 -17.05
CA HIS A 60 -3.19 -11.62 -17.31
C HIS A 60 -3.18 -10.35 -18.17
N LYS A 61 -3.99 -10.31 -19.24
CA LYS A 61 -4.11 -9.10 -20.08
C LYS A 61 -4.68 -7.91 -19.30
N GLN A 62 -5.62 -8.15 -18.40
CA GLN A 62 -6.19 -7.10 -17.54
C GLN A 62 -5.19 -6.61 -16.49
N LEU A 63 -4.46 -7.52 -15.83
CA LEU A 63 -3.42 -7.20 -14.85
C LEU A 63 -2.30 -6.38 -15.49
N ASN A 64 -1.79 -6.76 -16.66
CA ASN A 64 -0.75 -5.99 -17.36
C ASN A 64 -1.20 -4.55 -17.65
N LYS A 65 -2.47 -4.34 -18.01
CA LYS A 65 -3.01 -2.99 -18.20
C LYS A 65 -3.12 -2.22 -16.90
N LEU A 66 -3.53 -2.88 -15.82
CA LEU A 66 -3.67 -2.25 -14.51
C LEU A 66 -2.31 -1.90 -13.90
N TYR A 67 -1.29 -2.75 -14.02
CA TYR A 67 0.05 -2.46 -13.52
C TYR A 67 0.69 -1.25 -14.23
N LYS A 68 0.48 -1.10 -15.54
CA LYS A 68 0.90 0.12 -16.25
C LYS A 68 0.22 1.38 -15.69
N LYS A 69 -1.09 1.32 -15.47
CA LYS A 69 -1.85 2.42 -14.88
C LYS A 69 -1.46 2.69 -13.42
N GLN A 70 -1.14 1.63 -12.67
CA GLN A 70 -0.68 1.72 -11.30
C GLN A 70 0.63 2.50 -11.24
N PHE A 71 1.57 2.20 -12.15
CA PHE A 71 2.82 2.94 -12.27
C PHE A 71 2.56 4.44 -12.52
N GLU A 72 1.72 4.78 -13.49
CA GLU A 72 1.39 6.18 -13.84
C GLU A 72 0.63 6.95 -12.74
N ALA A 73 -0.18 6.26 -11.93
CA ALA A 73 -1.07 6.89 -10.95
C ALA A 73 -0.50 6.92 -9.52
N CYS A 74 0.36 5.96 -9.18
CA CYS A 74 0.90 5.76 -7.83
C CYS A 74 2.35 6.23 -7.67
N PHE A 75 3.13 6.34 -8.75
CA PHE A 75 4.54 6.74 -8.77
C PHE A 75 4.74 7.95 -9.71
#